data_AF-A0A0C2TE34-F1
#
_entry.id   AF-A0A0C2TE34-F1
#
_cell.length_a   1.000
_cell.length_b   1.000
_cell.length_c   1.000
_cell.angle_alpha   90.00
_cell.angle_beta   90.00
_cell.angle_gamma   90.00
#
_symmetry.space_group_name_H-M   'P 1'
#
loop_
_entity.id
_entity.type
_entity.pdbx_description
1 polymer ?
#
loop_
_entity_poly.entity_id
_entity_poly.type
_entity_poly.pdbx_seq_one_letter_code
_entity_poly.pdbx_strand_id
1 'polypeptide(L)'
;MDFPKLVALDTDGTIWEGRLDEESWGKGHGASDPIEDNIERVDYSLLRDKTNHQKSIRVYNGISDVISDILKNGALLAIVSSNTSKALHDKALSHFVATNPKDGNEWSIVQLAKYHQVSNESKVEHFRKIKESSGIDYSGMILYDDEAMNNAVRIRLGVTFQAISHGKGLTWDIYREGLDSWRRAKRIAIPPNPMSQPTPMIIGYTGQSRPVIDLIRRGEGRVHRAWTCRWGFGLYVTDHPGIAKFYSDWEKREGREGWVCAVWVRDYDAWMNRVSKIWIPEIDVGLPQMDNRRASEEETGWNQENRDRAIADRWGVYTPYVLFSRHRFLDGMPIALKERSNEMLLPTQIQRSLFYLTEISDAEAEQTGQTLIPLHYHLQTKTWNIAVPEETKQDFLKHGETVIYDSTVTE
;
A
#
# COMPACT_ATOMS: atom_id res chain seq x y z
N MET A 1 -13.65 13.86 -13.58
CA MET A 1 -12.35 13.45 -13.01
C MET A 1 -12.26 11.94 -13.04
N ASP A 2 -11.06 11.37 -13.10
CA ASP A 2 -10.89 9.92 -13.05
C ASP A 2 -11.44 9.33 -11.74
N PHE A 3 -12.05 8.15 -11.84
CA PHE A 3 -12.68 7.42 -10.76
C PHE A 3 -12.36 5.90 -10.85
N PRO A 4 -12.20 5.17 -9.72
CA PRO A 4 -11.97 3.73 -9.74
C PRO A 4 -13.10 2.98 -10.44
N LYS A 5 -12.79 1.83 -11.05
CA LYS A 5 -13.80 0.99 -11.67
C LYS A 5 -14.58 0.17 -10.65
N LEU A 6 -13.97 -0.10 -9.49
CA LEU A 6 -14.58 -0.84 -8.40
C LEU A 6 -14.13 -0.24 -7.06
N VAL A 7 -15.10 -0.06 -6.16
CA VAL A 7 -14.88 0.34 -4.77
C VAL A 7 -15.37 -0.78 -3.87
N ALA A 8 -14.47 -1.35 -3.09
CA ALA A 8 -14.77 -2.37 -2.12
C ALA A 8 -14.82 -1.76 -0.72
N LEU A 9 -15.87 -2.10 0.03
CA LEU A 9 -16.05 -1.70 1.41
C LEU A 9 -16.02 -2.96 2.28
N ASP A 10 -15.23 -2.91 3.35
CA ASP A 10 -15.42 -3.81 4.47
C ASP A 10 -16.68 -3.50 5.27
N THR A 11 -17.07 -4.38 6.19
CA THR A 11 -18.33 -4.27 6.92
C THR A 11 -18.14 -3.80 8.36
N ASP A 12 -17.64 -4.68 9.23
CA ASP A 12 -17.39 -4.38 10.65
C ASP A 12 -16.33 -3.27 10.74
N GLY A 13 -16.50 -2.26 11.59
CA GLY A 13 -15.54 -1.15 11.72
C GLY A 13 -15.49 -0.16 10.54
N THR A 14 -16.06 -0.52 9.39
CA THR A 14 -16.03 0.27 8.15
C THR A 14 -17.41 0.86 7.79
N ILE A 15 -18.40 0.01 7.51
CA ILE A 15 -19.79 0.43 7.21
C ILE A 15 -20.54 0.68 8.51
N TRP A 16 -20.31 -0.14 9.55
CA TRP A 16 -20.97 0.00 10.84
C TRP A 16 -20.00 -0.16 12.01
N GLU A 17 -20.36 0.47 13.13
CA GLU A 17 -19.81 0.19 14.44
C GLU A 17 -20.36 -1.14 14.98
N GLY A 18 -19.54 -1.88 15.71
CA GLY A 18 -19.88 -3.21 16.25
C GLY A 18 -19.40 -4.33 15.34
N ARG A 19 -19.56 -5.57 15.83
CA ARG A 19 -19.13 -6.79 15.12
C ARG A 19 -20.30 -7.73 14.95
N LEU A 20 -20.53 -8.14 13.70
CA LEU A 20 -21.58 -9.08 13.35
C LEU A 20 -20.99 -10.50 13.28
N ASP A 21 -21.16 -11.31 14.32
CA ASP A 21 -20.44 -12.58 14.49
C ASP A 21 -21.41 -13.73 14.79
N GLU A 22 -21.41 -14.77 13.97
CA GLU A 22 -22.32 -15.91 14.11
C GLU A 22 -22.06 -16.77 15.34
N GLU A 23 -20.87 -16.66 15.96
CA GLU A 23 -20.58 -17.37 17.20
C GLU A 23 -21.30 -16.72 18.39
N SER A 24 -21.63 -15.43 18.29
CA SER A 24 -22.24 -14.67 19.38
C SER A 24 -23.67 -14.17 19.12
N TRP A 25 -24.05 -13.97 17.86
CA TRP A 25 -25.40 -13.54 17.47
C TRP A 25 -26.38 -14.72 17.37
N GLY A 26 -27.62 -14.52 17.79
CA GLY A 26 -28.68 -15.52 17.75
C GLY A 26 -28.42 -16.70 18.70
N LYS A 27 -27.71 -16.49 19.80
CA LYS A 27 -27.35 -17.54 20.78
C LYS A 27 -28.05 -17.40 22.13
N GLY A 28 -28.82 -16.34 22.33
CA GLY A 28 -29.54 -16.10 23.56
C GLY A 28 -30.81 -16.97 23.69
N HIS A 29 -31.48 -16.82 24.82
CA HIS A 29 -32.75 -17.51 25.07
C HIS A 29 -33.81 -17.05 24.06
N GLY A 30 -34.50 -18.01 23.43
CA GLY A 30 -35.54 -17.71 22.43
C GLY A 30 -35.02 -17.47 21.01
N ALA A 31 -33.78 -17.87 20.70
CA ALA A 31 -33.22 -17.77 19.36
C ALA A 31 -34.05 -18.50 18.30
N SER A 32 -34.20 -17.84 17.14
CA SER A 32 -34.81 -18.38 15.93
C SER A 32 -33.75 -19.03 15.03
N ASP A 33 -34.20 -19.95 14.17
CA ASP A 33 -33.41 -20.57 13.10
C ASP A 33 -34.07 -20.21 11.75
N PRO A 34 -33.35 -19.64 10.77
CA PRO A 34 -31.90 -19.41 10.73
C PRO A 34 -31.39 -18.23 11.59
N ILE A 35 -30.08 -18.19 11.86
CA ILE A 35 -29.44 -17.21 12.78
C ILE A 35 -29.79 -15.77 12.42
N GLU A 36 -29.83 -15.43 11.14
CA GLU A 36 -30.11 -14.10 10.63
C GLU A 36 -31.52 -13.58 10.95
N ASP A 37 -32.47 -14.48 11.27
CA ASP A 37 -33.80 -14.08 11.73
C ASP A 37 -33.79 -13.53 13.16
N ASN A 38 -32.66 -13.61 13.87
CA ASN A 38 -32.45 -12.95 15.15
C ASN A 38 -32.02 -11.48 15.01
N ILE A 39 -31.82 -10.95 13.79
CA ILE A 39 -31.61 -9.52 13.59
C ILE A 39 -32.94 -8.76 13.79
N GLU A 40 -32.93 -7.78 14.67
CA GLU A 40 -34.01 -6.81 14.87
C GLU A 40 -33.54 -5.41 14.47
N ARG A 41 -34.33 -4.74 13.63
CA ARG A 41 -34.15 -3.33 13.32
C ARG A 41 -34.75 -2.47 14.43
N VAL A 42 -33.92 -1.67 15.09
CA VAL A 42 -34.36 -0.71 16.12
C VAL A 42 -34.75 0.61 15.48
N ASP A 43 -33.88 1.13 14.61
CA ASP A 43 -34.12 2.36 13.86
C ASP A 43 -33.49 2.29 12.45
N TYR A 44 -33.34 3.43 11.76
CA TYR A 44 -32.77 3.46 10.42
C TYR A 44 -31.27 3.14 10.35
N SER A 45 -30.56 3.32 11.47
CA SER A 45 -29.11 3.16 11.61
C SER A 45 -28.70 2.00 12.51
N LEU A 46 -29.58 1.52 13.39
CA LEU A 46 -29.28 0.53 14.44
C LEU A 46 -29.99 -0.80 14.23
N LEU A 47 -29.21 -1.87 14.19
CA LEU A 47 -29.68 -3.25 14.31
C LEU A 47 -29.17 -3.87 15.61
N ARG A 48 -29.93 -4.80 16.19
CA ARG A 48 -29.51 -5.56 17.37
C ARG A 48 -29.94 -7.02 17.28
N ASP A 49 -29.35 -7.86 18.12
CA ASP A 49 -29.77 -9.24 18.30
C ASP A 49 -31.02 -9.30 19.19
N LYS A 50 -32.11 -9.91 18.70
CA LYS A 50 -33.38 -10.13 19.44
C LYS A 50 -33.19 -10.85 20.78
N THR A 51 -32.19 -11.73 20.85
CA THR A 51 -31.95 -12.62 21.98
C THR A 51 -30.91 -12.06 22.96
N ASN A 52 -30.15 -11.05 22.53
CA ASN A 52 -29.18 -10.35 23.35
C ASN A 52 -29.02 -8.89 22.90
N HIS A 53 -29.83 -7.99 23.45
CA HIS A 53 -29.84 -6.57 23.07
C HIS A 53 -28.51 -5.82 23.34
N GLN A 54 -27.53 -6.41 24.03
CA GLN A 54 -26.18 -5.84 24.15
C GLN A 54 -25.35 -6.00 22.87
N LYS A 55 -25.75 -6.91 21.98
CA LYS A 55 -25.14 -7.10 20.66
C LYS A 55 -25.91 -6.24 19.66
N SER A 56 -25.21 -5.25 19.10
CA SER A 56 -25.79 -4.33 18.13
C SER A 56 -24.74 -3.85 17.14
N ILE A 57 -25.21 -3.46 15.96
CA ILE A 57 -24.41 -2.76 14.97
C ILE A 57 -25.09 -1.46 14.57
N ARG A 58 -24.30 -0.40 14.37
CA ARG A 58 -24.80 0.91 13.96
C ARG A 58 -24.07 1.42 12.73
N VAL A 59 -24.80 1.69 11.65
CA VAL A 59 -24.20 2.27 10.43
C VAL A 59 -23.63 3.65 10.74
N TYR A 60 -22.41 3.89 10.26
CA TYR A 60 -21.78 5.20 10.40
C TYR A 60 -22.50 6.25 9.56
N ASN A 61 -22.50 7.49 10.04
CA ASN A 61 -23.11 8.60 9.30
C ASN A 61 -22.38 8.84 7.96
N GLY A 62 -23.14 9.06 6.89
CA GLY A 62 -22.61 9.37 5.56
C GLY A 62 -22.32 8.16 4.65
N ILE A 63 -22.49 6.93 5.14
CA ILE A 63 -22.32 5.72 4.31
C ILE A 63 -23.26 5.71 3.09
N SER A 64 -24.51 6.16 3.27
CA SER A 64 -25.47 6.31 2.16
C SER A 64 -24.95 7.26 1.08
N ASP A 65 -24.35 8.39 1.47
CA ASP A 65 -23.80 9.38 0.55
C ASP A 65 -22.57 8.83 -0.20
N VAL A 66 -21.69 8.12 0.52
CA VAL A 66 -20.52 7.46 -0.07
C VAL A 66 -20.95 6.44 -1.12
N ILE A 67 -21.90 5.55 -0.79
CA ILE A 67 -22.40 4.55 -1.74
C ILE A 67 -23.07 5.22 -2.94
N SER A 68 -23.87 6.25 -2.71
CA SER A 68 -24.51 7.02 -3.77
C SER A 68 -23.48 7.65 -4.72
N ASP A 69 -22.39 8.20 -4.19
CA ASP A 69 -21.30 8.78 -5.00
C ASP A 69 -20.52 7.72 -5.81
N ILE A 70 -20.22 6.57 -5.20
CA ILE A 70 -19.59 5.42 -5.90
C ILE A 70 -20.40 5.06 -7.15
N LEU A 71 -21.71 4.85 -6.97
CA LEU A 71 -22.61 4.46 -8.06
C LEU A 71 -22.79 5.57 -9.09
N LYS A 72 -22.85 6.83 -8.64
CA LYS A 72 -23.04 8.01 -9.51
C LYS A 72 -21.86 8.18 -10.46
N ASN A 73 -20.65 7.86 -10.00
CA ASN A 73 -19.44 7.88 -10.82
C ASN A 73 -19.23 6.59 -11.63
N GLY A 74 -20.21 5.68 -11.64
CA GLY A 74 -20.21 4.48 -12.48
C GLY A 74 -19.30 3.35 -11.99
N ALA A 75 -18.79 3.43 -10.76
CA ALA A 75 -18.02 2.34 -10.17
C ALA A 75 -18.95 1.22 -9.68
N LEU A 76 -18.43 -0.01 -9.71
CA LEU A 76 -19.08 -1.16 -9.09
C LEU A 76 -18.81 -1.14 -7.59
N LEU A 77 -19.85 -1.32 -6.78
CA LEU A 77 -19.73 -1.54 -5.35
C LEU A 77 -19.46 -3.02 -5.07
N ALA A 78 -18.47 -3.30 -4.23
CA ALA A 78 -18.22 -4.62 -3.67
C ALA A 78 -18.28 -4.57 -2.14
N ILE A 79 -18.90 -5.58 -1.54
CA ILE A 79 -18.79 -5.85 -0.10
C ILE A 79 -17.79 -6.98 0.10
N VAL A 80 -16.76 -6.75 0.92
CA VAL A 80 -15.71 -7.74 1.20
C VAL A 80 -15.51 -7.86 2.70
N SER A 81 -15.75 -9.03 3.29
CA SER A 81 -15.66 -9.22 4.74
C SER A 81 -15.09 -10.59 5.07
N SER A 82 -14.13 -10.64 6.00
CA SER A 82 -13.51 -11.90 6.43
C SER A 82 -14.34 -12.65 7.49
N ASN A 83 -15.65 -12.40 7.52
CA ASN A 83 -16.60 -13.02 8.44
C ASN A 83 -17.01 -14.43 7.98
N THR A 84 -17.44 -15.27 8.93
CA THR A 84 -17.86 -16.65 8.67
C THR A 84 -19.30 -16.75 8.17
N SER A 85 -20.17 -15.77 8.44
CA SER A 85 -21.59 -15.83 8.05
C SER A 85 -21.98 -14.81 6.98
N LYS A 86 -22.07 -15.28 5.74
CA LYS A 86 -22.60 -14.48 4.63
C LYS A 86 -24.09 -14.15 4.82
N ALA A 87 -24.92 -15.10 5.24
CA ALA A 87 -26.36 -14.88 5.37
C ALA A 87 -26.68 -13.79 6.42
N LEU A 88 -25.97 -13.80 7.54
CA LEU A 88 -26.10 -12.79 8.58
C LEU A 88 -25.72 -11.38 8.06
N HIS A 89 -24.61 -11.27 7.33
CA HIS A 89 -24.17 -10.01 6.71
C HIS A 89 -25.15 -9.52 5.65
N ASP A 90 -25.60 -10.39 4.74
CA ASP A 90 -26.57 -10.04 3.70
C ASP A 90 -27.87 -9.54 4.33
N LYS A 91 -28.33 -10.18 5.41
CA LYS A 91 -29.52 -9.75 6.15
C LYS A 91 -29.31 -8.38 6.79
N ALA A 92 -28.19 -8.14 7.46
CA ALA A 92 -27.89 -6.82 8.03
C ALA A 92 -27.87 -5.73 6.94
N LEU A 93 -27.14 -5.97 5.84
CA LEU A 93 -27.04 -5.06 4.69
C LEU A 93 -28.38 -4.82 3.99
N SER A 94 -29.35 -5.73 4.12
CA SER A 94 -30.70 -5.56 3.58
C SER A 94 -31.53 -4.49 4.31
N HIS A 95 -31.20 -4.21 5.58
CA HIS A 95 -31.92 -3.22 6.39
C HIS A 95 -31.42 -1.80 6.22
N PHE A 96 -30.18 -1.63 5.72
CA PHE A 96 -29.57 -0.34 5.47
C PHE A 96 -29.73 0.03 4.01
N VAL A 97 -30.03 1.30 3.74
CA VAL A 97 -30.37 1.80 2.40
C VAL A 97 -29.45 2.93 1.97
N ALA A 98 -29.27 3.06 0.66
CA ALA A 98 -28.65 4.21 0.02
C ALA A 98 -29.43 4.64 -1.22
N THR A 99 -29.28 5.90 -1.63
CA THR A 99 -29.96 6.42 -2.83
C THR A 99 -29.30 5.86 -4.08
N ASN A 100 -30.06 5.20 -4.94
CA ASN A 100 -29.60 4.79 -6.26
C ASN A 100 -29.63 6.00 -7.21
N PRO A 101 -28.48 6.46 -7.73
CA PRO A 101 -28.43 7.65 -8.59
C PRO A 101 -29.08 7.45 -9.96
N LYS A 102 -29.44 6.22 -10.35
CA LYS A 102 -30.10 5.93 -11.63
C LYS A 102 -31.58 6.29 -11.65
N ASP A 103 -32.27 6.10 -10.53
CA ASP A 103 -33.71 6.29 -10.42
C ASP A 103 -34.13 7.22 -9.26
N GLY A 104 -33.20 7.57 -8.36
CA GLY A 104 -33.45 8.43 -7.20
C GLY A 104 -34.12 7.71 -6.03
N ASN A 105 -34.32 6.39 -6.11
CA ASN A 105 -34.99 5.61 -5.07
C ASN A 105 -33.98 5.08 -4.03
N GLU A 106 -34.47 4.82 -2.81
CA GLU A 106 -33.69 4.10 -1.79
C GLU A 106 -33.66 2.60 -2.08
N TRP A 107 -32.46 2.04 -2.16
CA TRP A 107 -32.23 0.61 -2.34
C TRP A 107 -31.38 0.09 -1.18
N SER A 108 -31.59 -1.17 -0.79
CA SER A 108 -30.74 -1.75 0.25
C SER A 108 -29.30 -1.88 -0.21
N ILE A 109 -28.33 -1.75 0.69
CA ILE A 109 -26.91 -1.84 0.35
C ILE A 109 -26.60 -3.19 -0.31
N VAL A 110 -27.23 -4.27 0.16
CA VAL A 110 -27.06 -5.61 -0.42
C VAL A 110 -27.49 -5.67 -1.89
N GLN A 111 -28.55 -4.96 -2.29
CA GLN A 111 -29.03 -4.89 -3.68
C GLN A 111 -28.14 -4.01 -4.57
N LEU A 112 -27.50 -3.00 -3.98
CA LEU A 112 -26.62 -2.07 -4.70
C LEU A 112 -25.23 -2.67 -4.96
N ALA A 113 -24.77 -3.56 -4.09
CA ALA A 113 -23.48 -4.21 -4.23
C ALA A 113 -23.50 -5.27 -5.34
N LYS A 114 -22.57 -5.13 -6.30
CA LYS A 114 -22.41 -6.04 -7.43
C LYS A 114 -21.67 -7.32 -7.05
N TYR A 115 -20.72 -7.21 -6.13
CA TYR A 115 -19.91 -8.33 -5.64
C TYR A 115 -20.04 -8.44 -4.13
N HIS A 116 -20.14 -9.68 -3.66
CA HIS A 116 -20.28 -10.02 -2.25
C HIS A 116 -19.28 -11.12 -1.91
N GLN A 117 -18.15 -10.76 -1.33
CA GLN A 117 -17.13 -11.71 -0.86
C GLN A 117 -17.13 -11.69 0.66
N VAL A 118 -18.10 -12.39 1.25
CA VAL A 118 -18.18 -12.61 2.70
C VAL A 118 -17.84 -14.07 2.96
N SER A 119 -16.64 -14.31 3.47
CA SER A 119 -16.11 -15.64 3.79
C SER A 119 -14.91 -15.50 4.71
N ASN A 120 -14.60 -16.54 5.48
CA ASN A 120 -13.37 -16.62 6.29
C ASN A 120 -12.14 -16.89 5.42
N GLU A 121 -11.86 -15.98 4.49
CA GLU A 121 -10.70 -15.95 3.63
C GLU A 121 -10.03 -14.58 3.75
N SER A 122 -8.75 -14.50 3.37
CA SER A 122 -8.06 -13.21 3.31
C SER A 122 -8.66 -12.30 2.24
N LYS A 123 -8.59 -10.97 2.44
CA LYS A 123 -9.00 -9.99 1.42
C LYS A 123 -8.24 -10.16 0.11
N VAL A 124 -7.03 -10.73 0.13
CA VAL A 124 -6.28 -11.08 -1.08
C VAL A 124 -7.04 -12.10 -1.94
N GLU A 125 -7.66 -13.13 -1.33
CA GLU A 125 -8.47 -14.10 -2.06
C GLU A 125 -9.79 -13.50 -2.56
N HIS A 126 -10.45 -12.67 -1.74
CA HIS A 126 -11.65 -11.95 -2.18
C HIS A 126 -11.39 -11.14 -3.45
N PHE A 127 -10.28 -10.40 -3.48
CA PHE A 127 -9.90 -9.60 -4.64
C PHE A 127 -9.50 -10.45 -5.85
N ARG A 128 -8.91 -11.64 -5.66
CA ARG A 128 -8.66 -12.59 -6.76
C ARG A 128 -9.96 -13.06 -7.41
N LYS A 129 -10.96 -13.45 -6.60
CA LYS A 129 -12.29 -13.86 -7.08
C LYS A 129 -13.02 -12.70 -7.78
N ILE A 130 -12.91 -11.48 -7.25
CA ILE A 130 -13.45 -10.28 -7.89
C ILE A 130 -12.74 -10.02 -9.22
N LYS A 131 -11.41 -10.10 -9.28
CA LYS A 131 -10.64 -9.93 -10.52
C LYS A 131 -11.05 -10.94 -11.59
N GLU A 132 -11.16 -12.21 -11.21
CA GLU A 132 -11.54 -13.30 -12.11
C GLU A 132 -12.94 -13.07 -12.69
N SER A 133 -13.91 -12.71 -11.85
CA SER A 133 -15.30 -12.51 -12.29
C SER A 133 -15.57 -11.16 -12.98
N SER A 134 -14.84 -10.11 -12.63
CA SER A 134 -15.04 -8.76 -13.18
C SER A 134 -14.15 -8.42 -14.37
N GLY A 135 -12.98 -9.07 -14.48
CA GLY A 135 -11.92 -8.69 -15.41
C GLY A 135 -11.23 -7.35 -15.09
N ILE A 136 -11.70 -6.58 -14.10
CA ILE A 136 -11.17 -5.26 -13.74
C ILE A 136 -9.74 -5.40 -13.22
N ASP A 137 -8.77 -4.62 -13.70
CA ASP A 137 -7.41 -4.65 -13.16
C ASP A 137 -7.34 -4.16 -11.70
N TYR A 138 -6.43 -4.71 -10.90
CA TYR A 138 -6.26 -4.31 -9.49
C TYR A 138 -5.95 -2.80 -9.36
N SER A 139 -5.23 -2.22 -10.32
CA SER A 139 -4.98 -0.77 -10.37
C SER A 139 -6.26 0.06 -10.54
N GLY A 140 -7.36 -0.54 -10.99
CA GLY A 140 -8.68 0.07 -11.09
C GLY A 140 -9.55 -0.11 -9.85
N MET A 141 -9.02 -0.66 -8.76
CA MET A 141 -9.78 -0.98 -7.55
C MET A 141 -9.26 -0.23 -6.32
N ILE A 142 -10.16 0.03 -5.38
CA ILE A 142 -9.85 0.52 -4.04
C ILE A 142 -10.58 -0.30 -2.97
N LEU A 143 -9.91 -0.53 -1.84
CA LEU A 143 -10.46 -1.12 -0.62
C LEU A 143 -10.43 -0.08 0.51
N TYR A 144 -11.56 0.09 1.19
CA TYR A 144 -11.68 0.76 2.48
C TYR A 144 -11.92 -0.28 3.57
N ASP A 145 -11.09 -0.27 4.61
CA ASP A 145 -11.05 -1.30 5.66
C ASP A 145 -10.36 -0.71 6.90
N ASP A 146 -10.81 -1.05 8.11
CA ASP A 146 -10.20 -0.59 9.36
C ASP A 146 -9.08 -1.50 9.88
N GLU A 147 -9.00 -2.74 9.38
CA GLU A 147 -7.92 -3.66 9.75
C GLU A 147 -6.69 -3.44 8.86
N ALA A 148 -5.65 -2.81 9.39
CA ALA A 148 -4.44 -2.50 8.62
C ALA A 148 -3.71 -3.74 8.07
N MET A 149 -3.95 -4.95 8.60
CA MET A 149 -3.42 -6.18 8.02
C MET A 149 -3.92 -6.42 6.58
N ASN A 150 -5.12 -5.93 6.25
CA ASN A 150 -5.73 -6.05 4.93
C ASN A 150 -5.03 -5.22 3.86
N ASN A 151 -4.09 -4.34 4.26
CA ASN A 151 -3.10 -3.70 3.38
C ASN A 151 -2.28 -4.71 2.54
N ALA A 152 -2.31 -6.00 2.90
CA ALA A 152 -1.83 -7.09 2.05
C ALA A 152 -2.37 -7.03 0.61
N VAL A 153 -3.60 -6.52 0.35
CA VAL A 153 -4.11 -6.36 -1.02
C VAL A 153 -3.30 -5.34 -1.83
N ARG A 154 -2.88 -4.24 -1.21
CA ARG A 154 -1.99 -3.24 -1.83
C ARG A 154 -0.62 -3.85 -2.10
N ILE A 155 -0.08 -4.53 -1.10
CA ILE A 155 1.26 -5.12 -1.17
C ILE A 155 1.34 -6.23 -2.21
N ARG A 156 0.35 -7.13 -2.26
CA ARG A 156 0.40 -8.37 -3.07
C ARG A 156 -0.29 -8.25 -4.43
N LEU A 157 -1.33 -7.43 -4.55
CA LEU A 157 -2.14 -7.34 -5.79
C LEU A 157 -2.02 -5.98 -6.48
N GLY A 158 -1.70 -4.91 -5.74
CA GLY A 158 -1.63 -3.55 -6.28
C GLY A 158 -2.97 -2.80 -6.24
N VAL A 159 -3.94 -3.32 -5.48
CA VAL A 159 -5.17 -2.60 -5.14
C VAL A 159 -4.83 -1.35 -4.32
N THR A 160 -5.54 -0.24 -4.50
CA THR A 160 -5.39 0.90 -3.58
C THR A 160 -6.04 0.54 -2.25
N PHE A 161 -5.31 0.69 -1.14
CA PHE A 161 -5.84 0.45 0.20
C PHE A 161 -5.93 1.77 0.94
N GLN A 162 -7.08 2.03 1.56
CA GLN A 162 -7.32 3.16 2.43
C GLN A 162 -7.70 2.64 3.81
N ALA A 163 -6.78 2.80 4.75
CA ALA A 163 -7.01 2.43 6.14
C ALA A 163 -8.02 3.39 6.79
N ILE A 164 -8.95 2.84 7.54
CA ILE A 164 -9.86 3.57 8.42
C ILE A 164 -9.29 3.51 9.84
N SER A 165 -9.30 4.64 10.56
CA SER A 165 -8.90 4.61 11.96
C SER A 165 -9.96 3.90 12.80
N HIS A 166 -9.54 3.01 13.69
CA HIS A 166 -10.44 2.25 14.56
C HIS A 166 -11.51 3.14 15.23
N GLY A 167 -12.77 2.74 15.12
CA GLY A 167 -13.92 3.42 15.74
C GLY A 167 -14.39 4.69 15.03
N LYS A 168 -13.79 5.11 13.90
CA LYS A 168 -14.27 6.26 13.12
C LYS A 168 -15.30 5.89 12.05
N GLY A 169 -15.19 4.68 11.49
CA GLY A 169 -15.92 4.29 10.29
C GLY A 169 -15.48 5.03 9.03
N LEU A 170 -16.07 4.65 7.90
CA LEU A 170 -15.83 5.33 6.64
C LEU A 170 -16.59 6.67 6.59
N THR A 171 -15.85 7.77 6.77
CA THR A 171 -16.37 9.13 6.62
C THR A 171 -16.16 9.64 5.18
N TRP A 172 -16.84 10.73 4.83
CA TRP A 172 -16.65 11.39 3.53
C TRP A 172 -15.20 11.83 3.27
N ASP A 173 -14.51 12.30 4.31
CA ASP A 173 -13.12 12.74 4.19
C ASP A 173 -12.18 11.56 3.92
N ILE A 174 -12.32 10.46 4.67
CA ILE A 174 -11.53 9.24 4.45
C ILE A 174 -11.80 8.66 3.05
N TYR A 175 -13.07 8.68 2.62
CA TYR A 175 -13.46 8.29 1.28
C TYR A 175 -12.76 9.15 0.20
N ARG A 176 -12.73 10.48 0.37
CA ARG A 176 -12.03 11.36 -0.57
C ARG A 176 -10.52 11.15 -0.56
N GLU A 177 -9.91 10.96 0.61
CA GLU A 177 -8.48 10.64 0.74
C GLU A 177 -8.11 9.37 -0.02
N GLY A 178 -8.94 8.33 0.09
CA GLY A 178 -8.78 7.08 -0.65
C GLY A 178 -8.84 7.29 -2.16
N LEU A 179 -9.81 8.06 -2.65
CA LEU A 179 -9.90 8.42 -4.07
C LEU A 179 -8.67 9.19 -4.56
N ASP A 180 -8.16 10.12 -3.75
CA ASP A 180 -6.96 10.89 -4.12
C ASP A 180 -5.71 10.02 -4.13
N SER A 181 -5.58 9.08 -3.19
CA SER A 181 -4.54 8.04 -3.20
C SER A 181 -4.59 7.20 -4.48
N TRP A 182 -5.78 6.73 -4.85
CA TRP A 182 -5.98 5.98 -6.09
C TRP A 182 -5.61 6.80 -7.33
N ARG A 183 -5.99 8.08 -7.39
CA ARG A 183 -5.63 8.97 -8.51
C ARG A 183 -4.12 9.17 -8.62
N ARG A 184 -3.41 9.32 -7.51
CA ARG A 184 -1.94 9.43 -7.51
C ARG A 184 -1.30 8.14 -8.02
N ALA A 185 -1.78 6.97 -7.56
CA ALA A 185 -1.30 5.68 -8.05
C ALA A 185 -1.55 5.49 -9.55
N LYS A 186 -2.73 5.88 -10.05
CA LYS A 186 -3.06 5.78 -11.48
C LYS A 186 -2.15 6.65 -12.36
N ARG A 187 -1.75 7.84 -11.90
CA ARG A 187 -0.89 8.77 -12.67
C ARG A 187 0.51 8.22 -12.94
N ILE A 188 0.98 7.28 -12.12
CA ILE A 188 2.31 6.66 -12.26
C ILE A 188 2.26 5.27 -12.93
N ALA A 189 1.06 4.73 -13.19
CA ALA A 189 0.89 3.40 -13.76
C ALA A 189 1.26 3.39 -15.25
N ILE A 190 2.44 2.84 -15.56
CA ILE A 190 2.90 2.63 -16.94
C ILE A 190 2.78 1.14 -17.27
N PRO A 191 1.97 0.77 -18.30
CA PRO A 191 1.85 -0.62 -18.72
C PRO A 191 3.22 -1.25 -18.99
N PRO A 192 3.43 -2.53 -18.72
CA PRO A 192 4.71 -3.21 -18.92
C PRO A 192 5.08 -3.41 -20.40
N ASN A 193 4.44 -2.73 -21.36
CA ASN A 193 4.76 -2.87 -22.78
C ASN A 193 6.05 -2.09 -23.11
N PRO A 194 7.16 -2.76 -23.46
CA PRO A 194 8.44 -2.10 -23.73
C PRO A 194 8.47 -1.31 -25.06
N MET A 195 7.50 -1.53 -25.95
CA MET A 195 7.59 -1.08 -27.35
C MET A 195 7.01 0.31 -27.64
N SER A 196 6.44 0.99 -26.65
CA SER A 196 6.08 2.41 -26.74
C SER A 196 6.99 3.18 -25.78
N GLN A 197 8.11 3.69 -26.29
CA GLN A 197 9.19 4.27 -25.48
C GLN A 197 8.73 5.25 -24.39
N PRO A 198 9.48 5.23 -23.29
CA PRO A 198 10.27 6.39 -22.86
C PRO A 198 11.77 6.04 -22.73
N THR A 199 12.64 7.06 -22.74
CA THR A 199 14.08 6.93 -22.49
C THR A 199 14.30 6.24 -21.13
N PRO A 200 14.79 4.98 -21.09
CA PRO A 200 14.97 4.29 -19.82
C PRO A 200 16.07 5.00 -19.03
N MET A 201 15.87 5.11 -17.72
CA MET A 201 16.85 5.74 -16.83
C MET A 201 17.21 4.78 -15.71
N ILE A 202 18.50 4.52 -15.56
CA ILE A 202 18.99 3.77 -14.41
C ILE A 202 18.83 4.63 -13.15
N ILE A 203 18.23 4.05 -12.12
CA ILE A 203 18.01 4.72 -10.83
C ILE A 203 18.77 4.05 -9.70
N GLY A 204 19.48 2.95 -9.95
CA GLY A 204 20.37 2.34 -8.99
C GLY A 204 20.54 0.85 -9.21
N TYR A 205 20.97 0.17 -8.16
CA TYR A 205 21.34 -1.23 -8.15
C TYR A 205 20.72 -1.95 -6.96
N THR A 206 20.41 -3.23 -7.11
CA THR A 206 19.89 -4.06 -6.02
C THR A 206 20.54 -5.44 -6.04
N GLY A 207 20.85 -5.97 -4.85
CA GLY A 207 21.14 -7.40 -4.67
C GLY A 207 19.88 -8.12 -4.21
N GLN A 208 19.39 -9.11 -4.96
CA GLN A 208 18.17 -9.85 -4.61
C GLN A 208 18.30 -11.33 -4.95
N SER A 209 17.51 -12.16 -4.27
CA SER A 209 17.30 -13.54 -4.66
C SER A 209 16.54 -13.68 -5.99
N ARG A 210 16.81 -14.78 -6.71
CA ARG A 210 16.14 -15.11 -7.98
C ARG A 210 14.61 -15.03 -7.94
N PRO A 211 13.90 -15.58 -6.92
CA PRO A 211 12.44 -15.48 -6.85
C PRO A 211 11.92 -14.04 -6.80
N VAL A 212 12.64 -13.12 -6.15
CA VAL A 212 12.27 -11.70 -6.11
C VAL A 212 12.44 -11.06 -7.48
N ILE A 213 13.55 -11.35 -8.17
CA ILE A 213 13.81 -10.82 -9.51
C ILE A 213 12.72 -11.27 -10.49
N ASP A 214 12.34 -12.55 -10.43
CA ASP A 214 11.31 -13.10 -11.30
C ASP A 214 9.93 -12.50 -11.02
N LEU A 215 9.61 -12.15 -9.77
CA LEU A 215 8.40 -11.38 -9.43
C LEU A 215 8.40 -10.01 -10.11
N ILE A 216 9.48 -9.23 -9.97
CA ILE A 216 9.55 -7.88 -10.57
C ILE A 216 9.47 -7.94 -12.09
N ARG A 217 10.09 -8.95 -12.72
CA ARG A 217 10.03 -9.16 -14.18
C ARG A 217 8.62 -9.45 -14.69
N ARG A 218 7.78 -10.10 -13.89
CA ARG A 218 6.35 -10.30 -14.20
C ARG A 218 5.49 -9.06 -13.93
N GLY A 219 6.11 -7.95 -13.53
CA GLY A 219 5.40 -6.73 -13.15
C GLY A 219 4.74 -6.83 -11.78
N GLU A 220 5.19 -7.76 -10.93
CA GLU A 220 4.74 -7.89 -9.54
C GLU A 220 5.65 -7.11 -8.59
N GLY A 221 5.31 -7.08 -7.29
CA GLY A 221 6.12 -6.44 -6.26
C GLY A 221 6.88 -7.47 -5.41
N ARG A 222 7.95 -7.04 -4.75
CA ARG A 222 8.64 -7.79 -3.70
C ARG A 222 7.72 -7.94 -2.49
N VAL A 223 7.30 -9.18 -2.23
CA VAL A 223 6.39 -9.53 -1.12
C VAL A 223 7.01 -10.48 -0.10
N HIS A 224 8.28 -10.83 -0.28
CA HIS A 224 8.98 -11.82 0.54
C HIS A 224 9.47 -11.25 1.89
N ARG A 225 9.49 -12.10 2.93
CA ARG A 225 9.82 -11.75 4.32
C ARG A 225 11.14 -12.34 4.85
N ALA A 226 11.98 -13.02 4.06
CA ALA A 226 13.19 -13.63 4.64
C ALA A 226 14.18 -12.64 5.25
N TRP A 227 14.07 -11.36 4.89
CA TRP A 227 15.01 -10.32 5.31
C TRP A 227 14.33 -9.31 6.18
N THR A 228 15.04 -8.89 7.23
CA THR A 228 14.67 -7.72 8.03
C THR A 228 14.79 -6.47 7.16
N CYS A 229 13.68 -5.80 6.92
CA CYS A 229 13.55 -4.67 6.03
C CYS A 229 13.05 -3.48 6.84
N ARG A 230 13.94 -2.51 7.10
CA ARG A 230 13.71 -1.34 7.96
C ARG A 230 12.41 -0.59 7.65
N TRP A 231 12.05 -0.48 6.37
CA TRP A 231 10.88 0.23 5.87
C TRP A 231 9.80 -0.71 5.29
N GLY A 232 9.87 -2.00 5.58
CA GLY A 232 8.83 -2.98 5.22
C GLY A 232 8.91 -3.51 3.80
N PHE A 233 7.74 -3.71 3.20
CA PHE A 233 7.57 -4.27 1.87
C PHE A 233 7.91 -3.26 0.78
N GLY A 234 9.19 -3.20 0.43
CA GLY A 234 9.70 -2.45 -0.72
C GLY A 234 10.94 -3.12 -1.31
N LEU A 235 11.30 -2.74 -2.51
CA LEU A 235 12.57 -3.09 -3.13
C LEU A 235 13.60 -2.07 -2.65
N TYR A 236 14.68 -2.57 -2.06
CA TYR A 236 15.78 -1.75 -1.55
C TYR A 236 16.82 -1.60 -2.64
N VAL A 237 17.11 -0.36 -3.00
CA VAL A 237 17.98 -0.01 -4.11
C VAL A 237 19.08 0.89 -3.57
N THR A 238 20.33 0.58 -3.89
CA THR A 238 21.50 1.39 -3.56
C THR A 238 22.00 2.09 -4.80
N ASP A 239 22.62 3.25 -4.61
CA ASP A 239 23.27 3.99 -5.68
C ASP A 239 24.64 3.42 -6.07
N HIS A 240 25.15 2.41 -5.35
CA HIS A 240 26.48 1.86 -5.55
C HIS A 240 26.43 0.36 -5.90
N PRO A 241 26.96 -0.08 -7.05
CA PRO A 241 26.87 -1.46 -7.50
C PRO A 241 27.62 -2.44 -6.57
N GLY A 242 28.76 -2.03 -6.00
CA GLY A 242 29.45 -2.83 -4.97
C GLY A 242 28.58 -3.12 -3.73
N ILE A 243 27.72 -2.18 -3.32
CA ILE A 243 26.81 -2.40 -2.18
C ILE A 243 25.69 -3.36 -2.59
N ALA A 244 25.19 -3.27 -3.81
CA ALA A 244 24.23 -4.24 -4.35
C ALA A 244 24.84 -5.65 -4.40
N LYS A 245 26.11 -5.77 -4.79
CA LYS A 245 26.88 -7.03 -4.72
C LYS A 245 26.99 -7.54 -3.28
N PHE A 246 27.29 -6.68 -2.31
CA PHE A 246 27.32 -7.08 -0.89
C PHE A 246 26.01 -7.75 -0.46
N TYR A 247 24.85 -7.18 -0.82
CA TYR A 247 23.55 -7.78 -0.51
C TYR A 247 23.28 -9.07 -1.31
N SER A 248 23.70 -9.15 -2.56
CA SER A 248 23.65 -10.38 -3.36
C SER A 248 24.48 -11.50 -2.71
N ASP A 249 25.70 -11.20 -2.28
CA ASP A 249 26.57 -12.18 -1.62
C ASP A 249 26.03 -12.58 -0.25
N TRP A 250 25.30 -11.69 0.44
CA TRP A 250 24.54 -12.06 1.63
C TRP A 250 23.45 -13.09 1.31
N GLU A 251 22.65 -12.90 0.25
CA GLU A 251 21.69 -13.93 -0.20
C GLU A 251 22.39 -15.29 -0.40
N LYS A 252 23.57 -15.29 -1.05
CA LYS A 252 24.38 -16.50 -1.27
C LYS A 252 24.83 -17.16 0.04
N ARG A 253 25.30 -16.39 1.02
CA ARG A 253 25.71 -16.89 2.35
C ARG A 253 24.57 -17.55 3.12
N GLU A 254 23.34 -17.10 2.87
CA GLU A 254 22.12 -17.65 3.47
C GLU A 254 21.52 -18.80 2.65
N GLY A 255 22.28 -19.36 1.71
CA GLY A 255 21.89 -20.51 0.88
C GLY A 255 20.89 -20.19 -0.22
N ARG A 256 20.77 -18.91 -0.64
CA ARG A 256 19.88 -18.47 -1.73
C ARG A 256 20.65 -18.07 -2.97
N GLU A 257 20.00 -18.13 -4.12
CA GLU A 257 20.56 -17.64 -5.39
C GLU A 257 20.53 -16.11 -5.44
N GLY A 258 21.59 -15.45 -4.98
CA GLY A 258 21.75 -13.99 -5.03
C GLY A 258 22.26 -13.49 -6.38
N TRP A 259 21.66 -12.40 -6.87
CA TRP A 259 22.07 -11.72 -8.10
C TRP A 259 22.12 -10.21 -7.91
N VAL A 260 22.99 -9.55 -8.67
CA VAL A 260 23.00 -8.09 -8.81
C VAL A 260 22.14 -7.69 -9.99
N CYS A 261 21.33 -6.65 -9.82
CA CYS A 261 20.51 -6.08 -10.88
C CYS A 261 20.66 -4.56 -10.93
N ALA A 262 20.73 -4.00 -12.14
CA ALA A 262 20.42 -2.59 -12.36
C ALA A 262 18.90 -2.41 -12.32
N VAL A 263 18.47 -1.33 -11.68
CA VAL A 263 17.08 -0.93 -11.55
C VAL A 263 16.83 0.23 -12.51
N TRP A 264 15.86 0.04 -13.40
CA TRP A 264 15.52 1.00 -14.44
C TRP A 264 14.11 1.52 -14.27
N VAL A 265 13.94 2.81 -14.51
CA VAL A 265 12.66 3.46 -14.74
C VAL A 265 12.21 3.19 -16.16
N ARG A 266 10.96 2.74 -16.33
CA ARG A 266 10.28 2.61 -17.63
C ARG A 266 9.99 3.98 -18.23
N ASP A 267 9.57 4.96 -17.42
CA ASP A 267 9.17 6.29 -17.88
C ASP A 267 9.87 7.43 -17.13
N TYR A 268 10.81 8.09 -17.82
CA TYR A 268 11.56 9.22 -17.28
C TYR A 268 10.65 10.38 -16.84
N ASP A 269 9.63 10.74 -17.63
CA ASP A 269 8.72 11.83 -17.29
C ASP A 269 7.88 11.48 -16.06
N ALA A 270 7.36 10.25 -16.01
CA ALA A 270 6.62 9.79 -14.83
C ALA A 270 7.50 9.82 -13.58
N TRP A 271 8.75 9.37 -13.69
CA TRP A 271 9.71 9.47 -12.60
C TRP A 271 9.94 10.91 -12.18
N MET A 272 10.28 11.82 -13.09
CA MET A 272 10.64 13.20 -12.73
C MET A 272 9.44 13.99 -12.20
N ASN A 273 8.28 13.85 -12.82
CA ASN A 273 7.18 14.79 -12.68
C ASN A 273 5.94 14.23 -11.97
N ARG A 274 5.81 12.90 -11.82
CA ARG A 274 4.58 12.27 -11.29
C ARG A 274 4.80 11.45 -10.02
N VAL A 275 6.02 10.96 -9.80
CA VAL A 275 6.38 10.23 -8.58
C VAL A 275 6.91 11.19 -7.53
N SER A 276 6.20 11.27 -6.41
CA SER A 276 6.69 11.94 -5.21
C SER A 276 7.94 11.25 -4.69
N LYS A 277 8.94 12.03 -4.29
CA LYS A 277 10.21 11.52 -3.76
C LYS A 277 10.55 12.31 -2.51
N ILE A 278 10.96 11.62 -1.45
CA ILE A 278 11.35 12.25 -0.20
C ILE A 278 12.60 11.60 0.36
N TRP A 279 13.52 12.41 0.84
CA TRP A 279 14.62 11.95 1.68
C TRP A 279 14.20 12.05 3.15
N ILE A 280 14.38 10.97 3.90
CA ILE A 280 14.12 10.96 5.34
C ILE A 280 15.44 10.88 6.11
N PRO A 281 15.57 11.60 7.25
CA PRO A 281 16.76 11.49 8.08
C PRO A 281 16.83 10.11 8.74
N GLU A 282 18.04 9.71 9.11
CA GLU A 282 18.29 8.35 9.57
C GLU A 282 17.84 8.11 11.02
N ILE A 283 17.88 9.12 11.88
CA ILE A 283 17.65 8.99 13.33
C ILE A 283 16.65 10.08 13.80
N ASP A 284 15.83 9.74 14.81
CA ASP A 284 15.01 10.67 15.62
C ASP A 284 13.83 11.40 14.95
N VAL A 285 13.31 10.92 13.82
CA VAL A 285 12.05 11.48 13.28
C VAL A 285 10.78 10.80 13.77
N GLY A 286 10.89 9.79 14.63
CA GLY A 286 9.72 9.06 15.15
C GLY A 286 8.95 8.29 14.08
N LEU A 287 9.53 8.10 12.88
CA LEU A 287 8.91 7.30 11.84
C LEU A 287 8.96 5.81 12.22
N PRO A 288 7.84 5.08 12.13
CA PRO A 288 7.81 3.65 12.36
C PRO A 288 8.77 2.91 11.42
N GLN A 289 9.80 2.31 12.01
CA GLN A 289 10.64 1.30 11.38
C GLN A 289 10.11 -0.08 11.75
N MET A 290 10.46 -1.08 10.96
CA MET A 290 9.93 -2.43 11.16
C MET A 290 10.96 -3.52 10.92
N ASP A 291 10.77 -4.61 11.65
CA ASP A 291 11.35 -5.90 11.35
C ASP A 291 10.25 -6.79 10.78
N ASN A 292 10.05 -6.74 9.47
CA ASN A 292 9.07 -7.56 8.75
C ASN A 292 9.29 -9.08 8.87
N ARG A 293 10.45 -9.54 9.38
CA ARG A 293 10.70 -10.96 9.65
C ARG A 293 10.00 -11.41 10.94
N ARG A 294 9.88 -10.51 11.92
CA ARG A 294 9.31 -10.81 13.25
C ARG A 294 7.93 -10.20 13.48
N ALA A 295 7.64 -9.09 12.80
CA ALA A 295 6.37 -8.39 12.93
C ALA A 295 5.20 -9.22 12.36
N SER A 296 4.06 -9.18 13.06
CA SER A 296 2.81 -9.72 12.55
C SER A 296 2.35 -8.99 11.28
N GLU A 297 1.38 -9.54 10.55
CA GLU A 297 0.82 -8.83 9.38
C GLU A 297 0.14 -7.52 9.79
N GLU A 298 -0.50 -7.50 10.95
CA GLU A 298 -1.16 -6.35 11.54
C GLU A 298 -0.16 -5.26 11.94
N GLU A 299 0.88 -5.61 12.71
CA GLU A 299 1.95 -4.68 13.08
C GLU A 299 2.62 -4.11 11.82
N THR A 300 2.79 -4.97 10.82
CA THR A 300 3.37 -4.57 9.54
C THR A 300 2.47 -3.57 8.80
N GLY A 301 1.16 -3.86 8.74
CA GLY A 301 0.16 -2.96 8.18
C GLY A 301 0.18 -1.60 8.86
N TRP A 302 0.02 -1.58 10.19
CA TRP A 302 -0.05 -0.33 10.96
C TRP A 302 1.24 0.48 10.92
N ASN A 303 2.41 -0.16 10.99
CA ASN A 303 3.68 0.56 10.86
C ASN A 303 3.81 1.26 9.51
N GLN A 304 3.35 0.61 8.43
CA GLN A 304 3.37 1.22 7.10
C GLN A 304 2.36 2.38 7.01
N GLU A 305 1.12 2.20 7.47
CA GLU A 305 0.09 3.26 7.45
C GLU A 305 0.48 4.46 8.33
N ASN A 306 1.02 4.21 9.52
CA ASN A 306 1.48 5.27 10.43
C ASN A 306 2.68 6.02 9.86
N ARG A 307 3.60 5.35 9.16
CA ARG A 307 4.69 6.00 8.46
C ARG A 307 4.18 6.87 7.31
N ASP A 308 3.27 6.33 6.48
CA ASP A 308 2.69 7.05 5.35
C ASP A 308 1.97 8.32 5.83
N ARG A 309 1.20 8.22 6.92
CA ARG A 309 0.53 9.36 7.56
C ARG A 309 1.54 10.36 8.13
N ALA A 310 2.55 9.91 8.86
CA ALA A 310 3.56 10.80 9.44
C ALA A 310 4.34 11.58 8.37
N ILE A 311 4.65 10.96 7.23
CA ILE A 311 5.30 11.62 6.09
C ILE A 311 4.38 12.68 5.47
N ALA A 312 3.10 12.34 5.28
CA ALA A 312 2.11 13.27 4.76
C ALA A 312 1.91 14.48 5.69
N ASP A 313 1.68 14.23 6.98
CA ASP A 313 1.40 15.26 7.98
C ASP A 313 2.60 16.21 8.19
N ARG A 314 3.82 15.66 8.19
CA ARG A 314 5.03 16.43 8.49
C ARG A 314 5.61 17.16 7.28
N TRP A 315 5.54 16.55 6.10
CA TRP A 315 6.27 17.04 4.91
C TRP A 315 5.39 17.22 3.68
N GLY A 316 4.08 16.97 3.76
CA GLY A 316 3.16 17.14 2.62
C GLY A 316 3.43 16.17 1.47
N VAL A 317 4.10 15.05 1.73
CA VAL A 317 4.41 14.04 0.72
C VAL A 317 3.47 12.86 0.87
N TYR A 318 2.72 12.53 -0.19
CA TYR A 318 1.67 11.51 -0.14
C TYR A 318 2.04 10.27 -0.96
N THR A 319 1.49 9.13 -0.55
CA THR A 319 1.64 7.86 -1.28
C THR A 319 0.95 7.88 -2.65
N PRO A 320 1.47 7.14 -3.65
CA PRO A 320 2.75 6.44 -3.60
C PRO A 320 3.94 7.42 -3.71
N TYR A 321 4.97 7.22 -2.88
CA TYR A 321 6.22 7.98 -2.91
C TYR A 321 7.44 7.04 -2.89
N VAL A 322 8.58 7.53 -3.35
CA VAL A 322 9.89 6.88 -3.18
C VAL A 322 10.59 7.50 -1.98
N LEU A 323 11.15 6.65 -1.13
CA LEU A 323 11.83 7.07 0.09
C LEU A 323 13.33 6.88 -0.08
N PHE A 324 14.08 7.95 0.13
CA PHE A 324 15.53 7.96 0.21
C PHE A 324 15.96 8.06 1.67
N SER A 325 17.03 7.38 2.04
CA SER A 325 17.57 7.43 3.40
C SER A 325 19.06 7.09 3.38
N ARG A 326 19.72 7.35 4.52
CA ARG A 326 21.05 6.80 4.78
C ARG A 326 20.96 5.43 5.44
N HIS A 327 21.91 4.57 5.14
CA HIS A 327 22.10 3.30 5.81
C HIS A 327 23.49 3.28 6.45
N ARG A 328 23.55 2.90 7.73
CA ARG A 328 24.82 2.73 8.45
C ARG A 328 25.68 1.66 7.81
N PHE A 329 26.98 1.78 8.00
CA PHE A 329 27.91 0.71 7.72
C PHE A 329 27.44 -0.60 8.38
N LEU A 330 27.35 -1.65 7.57
CA LEU A 330 27.28 -3.04 8.04
C LEU A 330 28.65 -3.68 7.81
N ASP A 331 29.04 -4.56 8.71
CA ASP A 331 30.32 -5.27 8.60
C ASP A 331 30.45 -5.96 7.23
N GLY A 332 31.58 -5.73 6.57
CA GLY A 332 31.86 -6.20 5.21
C GLY A 332 31.26 -5.36 4.06
N MET A 333 30.55 -4.26 4.33
CA MET A 333 30.13 -3.35 3.25
C MET A 333 31.34 -2.69 2.58
N PRO A 334 31.31 -2.47 1.25
CA PRO A 334 32.41 -1.85 0.50
C PRO A 334 32.37 -0.31 0.60
N ILE A 335 32.25 0.23 1.81
CA ILE A 335 32.35 1.66 2.14
C ILE A 335 33.22 1.81 3.40
N ALA A 336 33.74 3.00 3.67
CA ALA A 336 34.56 3.17 4.88
C ALA A 336 33.71 3.01 6.16
N LEU A 337 34.32 2.55 7.26
CA LEU A 337 33.66 2.30 8.56
C LEU A 337 32.87 3.51 9.12
N LYS A 338 33.25 4.73 8.74
CA LYS A 338 32.61 5.98 9.19
C LYS A 338 31.62 6.55 8.17
N GLU A 339 31.54 5.94 6.98
CA GLU A 339 30.67 6.39 5.90
C GLU A 339 29.28 5.76 6.02
N ARG A 340 28.32 6.41 5.35
CA ARG A 340 26.94 5.96 5.23
C ARG A 340 26.60 5.77 3.75
N SER A 341 25.92 4.68 3.43
CA SER A 341 25.45 4.44 2.07
C SER A 341 24.10 5.09 1.82
N ASN A 342 23.80 5.38 0.56
CA ASN A 342 22.46 5.81 0.18
C ASN A 342 21.58 4.60 -0.09
N GLU A 343 20.37 4.64 0.45
CA GLU A 343 19.33 3.65 0.28
C GLU A 343 18.10 4.32 -0.29
N MET A 344 17.49 3.68 -1.28
CA MET A 344 16.21 4.05 -1.86
C MET A 344 15.25 2.88 -1.70
N LEU A 345 14.08 3.14 -1.13
CA LEU A 345 12.98 2.20 -1.01
C LEU A 345 11.95 2.48 -2.10
N LEU A 346 11.67 1.47 -2.92
CA LEU A 346 10.58 1.48 -3.89
C LEU A 346 9.40 0.67 -3.33
N PRO A 347 8.27 1.28 -2.94
CA PRO A 347 7.08 0.54 -2.52
C PRO A 347 6.52 -0.33 -3.66
N THR A 348 5.82 -1.41 -3.30
CA THR A 348 5.29 -2.38 -4.28
C THR A 348 4.41 -1.77 -5.36
N GLN A 349 3.61 -0.74 -5.04
CA GLN A 349 2.81 -0.02 -6.04
C GLN A 349 3.69 0.62 -7.13
N ILE A 350 4.83 1.22 -6.76
CA ILE A 350 5.73 1.86 -7.72
C ILE A 350 6.55 0.81 -8.48
N GLN A 351 6.95 -0.28 -7.81
CA GLN A 351 7.62 -1.43 -8.46
C GLN A 351 6.82 -1.94 -9.66
N ARG A 352 5.53 -2.24 -9.47
CA ARG A 352 4.64 -2.73 -10.53
C ARG A 352 4.46 -1.72 -11.66
N SER A 353 4.37 -0.44 -11.28
CA SER A 353 3.94 0.64 -12.15
C SER A 353 5.05 1.21 -13.03
N LEU A 354 6.29 1.29 -12.54
CA LEU A 354 7.30 2.15 -13.16
C LEU A 354 8.65 1.51 -13.39
N PHE A 355 8.98 0.35 -12.80
CA PHE A 355 10.37 -0.15 -12.85
C PHE A 355 10.51 -1.53 -13.45
N TYR A 356 11.73 -1.83 -13.90
CA TYR A 356 12.15 -3.17 -14.29
C TYR A 356 13.62 -3.41 -13.89
N LEU A 357 14.04 -4.67 -13.93
CA LEU A 357 15.39 -5.10 -13.55
C LEU A 357 16.12 -5.68 -14.74
N THR A 358 17.40 -5.36 -14.86
CA THR A 358 18.35 -6.06 -15.74
C THR A 358 19.44 -6.69 -14.88
N GLU A 359 19.70 -7.98 -15.07
CA GLU A 359 20.79 -8.67 -14.36
C GLU A 359 22.14 -8.08 -14.75
N ILE A 360 23.05 -8.09 -13.79
CA ILE A 360 24.45 -7.71 -13.92
C ILE A 360 25.26 -8.91 -13.45
N SER A 361 26.28 -9.30 -14.21
CA SER A 361 27.17 -10.39 -13.79
C SER A 361 28.00 -10.00 -12.56
N ASP A 362 28.41 -10.98 -11.76
CA ASP A 362 29.28 -10.71 -10.59
C ASP A 362 30.57 -9.98 -11.02
N ALA A 363 31.15 -10.35 -12.16
CA ALA A 363 32.35 -9.71 -12.70
C ALA A 363 32.14 -8.24 -13.09
N GLU A 364 30.99 -7.90 -13.67
CA GLU A 364 30.63 -6.50 -13.96
C GLU A 364 30.36 -5.71 -12.67
N ALA A 365 29.71 -6.33 -11.68
CA ALA A 365 29.44 -5.69 -10.39
C ALA A 365 30.72 -5.37 -9.61
N GLU A 366 31.77 -6.18 -9.77
CA GLU A 366 33.11 -5.96 -9.19
C GLU A 366 33.85 -4.79 -9.85
N GLN A 367 33.54 -4.45 -11.11
CA GLN A 367 34.15 -3.35 -11.86
C GLN A 367 33.48 -1.99 -11.59
N THR A 368 33.15 -1.73 -10.31
CA THR A 368 32.54 -0.45 -9.90
C THR A 368 33.48 0.72 -10.21
N GLY A 369 32.94 1.79 -10.80
CA GLY A 369 33.70 2.98 -11.20
C GLY A 369 34.37 2.88 -12.57
N GLN A 370 34.29 1.72 -13.24
CA GLN A 370 34.73 1.54 -14.63
C GLN A 370 33.54 1.41 -15.56
N THR A 371 32.76 0.33 -15.42
CA THR A 371 31.61 0.04 -16.29
C THR A 371 30.28 0.43 -15.65
N LEU A 372 30.21 0.37 -14.32
CA LEU A 372 29.03 0.77 -13.53
C LEU A 372 29.37 1.97 -12.65
N ILE A 373 28.62 3.05 -12.81
CA ILE A 373 28.90 4.33 -12.17
C ILE A 373 27.98 4.49 -10.95
N PRO A 374 28.54 4.76 -9.76
CA PRO A 374 27.72 5.11 -8.61
C PRO A 374 26.88 6.38 -8.88
N LEU A 375 25.59 6.35 -8.53
CA LEU A 375 24.67 7.44 -8.85
C LEU A 375 24.68 8.59 -7.84
N HIS A 376 25.16 8.33 -6.61
CA HIS A 376 25.25 9.30 -5.53
C HIS A 376 23.94 10.06 -5.29
N TYR A 377 22.89 9.38 -4.78
CA TYR A 377 21.53 9.96 -4.70
C TYR A 377 21.46 11.35 -4.06
N HIS A 378 22.30 11.61 -3.05
CA HIS A 378 22.37 12.91 -2.37
C HIS A 378 22.75 14.06 -3.33
N LEU A 379 23.52 13.78 -4.39
CA LEU A 379 23.84 14.74 -5.45
C LEU A 379 22.71 14.87 -6.49
N GLN A 380 21.76 13.93 -6.48
CA GLN A 380 20.60 13.91 -7.39
C GLN A 380 19.35 14.58 -6.80
N THR A 381 19.42 15.12 -5.58
CA THR A 381 18.27 15.70 -4.88
C THR A 381 17.54 16.77 -5.70
N LYS A 382 18.29 17.68 -6.30
CA LYS A 382 17.74 18.71 -7.21
C LYS A 382 17.27 18.12 -8.54
N THR A 383 18.10 17.34 -9.22
CA THR A 383 17.83 16.83 -10.57
C THR A 383 16.64 15.86 -10.61
N TRP A 384 16.41 15.12 -9.53
CA TRP A 384 15.31 14.15 -9.42
C TRP A 384 14.08 14.71 -8.70
N ASN A 385 14.09 16.00 -8.33
CA ASN A 385 13.03 16.66 -7.57
C ASN A 385 12.68 15.88 -6.29
N ILE A 386 13.71 15.60 -5.48
CA ILE A 386 13.55 14.91 -4.20
C ILE A 386 13.30 15.97 -3.13
N ALA A 387 12.17 15.86 -2.42
CA ALA A 387 11.90 16.67 -1.25
C ALA A 387 12.95 16.32 -0.17
N VAL A 388 13.69 17.33 0.31
CA VAL A 388 14.66 17.15 1.40
C VAL A 388 14.25 18.02 2.58
N PRO A 389 13.60 17.43 3.60
CA PRO A 389 13.25 18.12 4.83
C PRO A 389 14.44 18.76 5.53
N GLU A 390 14.19 19.80 6.31
CA GLU A 390 15.25 20.52 7.02
C GLU A 390 16.00 19.61 7.99
N GLU A 391 15.31 18.70 8.67
CA GLU A 391 15.91 17.74 9.59
C GLU A 391 16.87 16.78 8.87
N THR A 392 16.57 16.47 7.61
CA THR A 392 17.49 15.72 6.75
C THR A 392 18.74 16.54 6.40
N LYS A 393 18.59 17.84 6.11
CA LYS A 393 19.76 18.69 5.86
C LYS A 393 20.67 18.78 7.09
N GLN A 394 20.08 18.92 8.27
CA GLN A 394 20.81 18.92 9.53
C GLN A 394 21.51 17.58 9.80
N ASP A 395 20.86 16.45 9.47
CA ASP A 395 21.47 15.12 9.55
C ASP A 395 22.71 15.01 8.64
N PHE A 396 22.62 15.49 7.39
CA PHE A 396 23.77 15.53 6.49
C PHE A 396 24.92 16.38 7.05
N LEU A 397 24.62 17.60 7.52
CA LEU A 397 25.62 18.50 8.11
C LEU A 397 26.31 17.88 9.34
N LYS A 398 25.55 17.25 10.23
CA LYS A 398 26.07 16.57 11.43
C LYS A 398 27.07 15.47 11.09
N HIS A 399 26.92 14.84 9.92
CA HIS A 399 27.78 13.77 9.43
C HIS A 399 28.88 14.28 8.47
N GLY A 400 29.01 15.59 8.28
CA GLY A 400 30.00 16.18 7.36
C GLY A 400 29.73 15.88 5.89
N GLU A 401 28.49 15.54 5.55
CA GLU A 401 28.07 15.19 4.20
C GLU A 401 27.56 16.44 3.46
N THR A 402 28.05 16.68 2.25
CA THR A 402 27.57 17.81 1.42
C THR A 402 26.45 17.35 0.51
N VAL A 403 25.39 18.14 0.43
CA VAL A 403 24.24 17.87 -0.44
C VAL A 403 23.93 19.14 -1.23
N ILE A 404 23.57 18.97 -2.50
CA ILE A 404 23.28 20.09 -3.40
C ILE A 404 21.82 20.50 -3.20
N TYR A 405 21.59 21.54 -2.41
CA TYR A 405 20.26 22.16 -2.25
C TYR A 405 20.11 23.39 -3.16
N ASP A 406 18.88 23.72 -3.55
CA ASP A 406 18.61 25.07 -4.05
C ASP A 406 18.69 26.08 -2.89
N SER A 407 19.37 27.20 -3.13
CA SER A 407 19.43 28.35 -2.22
C SER A 407 18.23 29.30 -2.38
N THR A 408 17.14 28.86 -3.02
CA THR A 408 16.00 29.72 -3.37
C THR A 408 14.66 29.04 -3.13
N VAL A 409 14.32 28.77 -1.86
CA VAL A 409 12.94 28.87 -1.36
C VAL A 409 13.04 29.35 0.10
N THR A 410 13.44 30.60 0.27
CA THR A 410 12.99 31.41 1.40
C THR A 410 11.72 32.13 0.94
N GLU A 411 10.71 32.12 1.80
CA GLU A 411 9.34 32.67 1.65
C GLU A 411 9.21 33.97 0.85
#